data_AF-A0A098R8N4-F1
#
_entry.id   AF-A0A098R8N4-F1
#
_cell.length_a   1.000
_cell.length_b   1.000
_cell.length_c   1.000
_cell.angle_alpha   90.00
_cell.angle_beta   90.00
_cell.angle_gamma   90.00
#
_symmetry.space_group_name_H-M   'P 1'
#
loop_
_entity.id
_entity.type
_entity.pdbx_description
1 polymer ?
#
loop_
_entity_poly.entity_id
_entity_poly.type
_entity_poly.pdbx_seq_one_letter_code
_entity_poly.pdbx_strand_id
1 'polypeptide(L)'
;MERALEALKFHFRNGDTWTVHHQDISDLWIGRVTTSYGRIKGGHMTIIHPCKSFKAEFTPDADAIDPETTQLSSVTSGMFERVTHYQDIEKIDILFGDERGSEQIYLPFKPRDADGIDNIYQTSSLTAEGKLHLVVDDERTVFDVYGDHKN
;
A
#
# COMPACT_ATOMS: atom_id res chain seq x y z
N MET A 1 -17.85 -20.30 4.96
CA MET A 1 -17.51 -19.48 3.79
C MET A 1 -16.10 -18.99 3.99
N GLU A 2 -15.20 -19.33 3.06
CA GLU A 2 -13.85 -18.77 3.03
C GLU A 2 -13.97 -17.27 2.77
N ARG A 3 -13.38 -16.49 3.67
CA ARG A 3 -13.43 -15.02 3.69
C ARG A 3 -12.46 -14.53 2.62
N ALA A 4 -12.91 -14.43 1.37
CA ALA A 4 -12.05 -14.03 0.28
C ALA A 4 -11.79 -12.52 0.33
N LEU A 5 -10.52 -12.16 0.42
CA LEU A 5 -10.04 -10.83 0.03
C LEU A 5 -10.50 -10.57 -1.41
N GLU A 6 -11.18 -9.45 -1.66
CA GLU A 6 -11.57 -9.05 -3.02
C GLU A 6 -10.51 -8.17 -3.66
N ALA A 7 -10.06 -7.16 -2.93
CA ALA A 7 -9.07 -6.19 -3.41
C ALA A 7 -8.41 -5.44 -2.24
N LEU A 8 -7.30 -4.78 -2.55
CA LEU A 8 -6.67 -3.78 -1.70
C LEU A 8 -6.81 -2.41 -2.35
N LYS A 9 -7.31 -1.42 -1.61
CA LYS A 9 -7.33 -0.02 -2.05
C LYS A 9 -6.29 0.79 -1.30
N PHE A 10 -5.24 1.19 -1.99
CA PHE A 10 -4.17 2.06 -1.50
C PHE A 10 -4.61 3.52 -1.55
N HIS A 11 -4.31 4.26 -0.50
CA HIS A 11 -4.52 5.71 -0.41
C HIS A 11 -3.18 6.41 -0.26
N PHE A 12 -2.91 7.31 -1.19
CA PHE A 12 -1.71 8.13 -1.19
C PHE A 12 -1.96 9.45 -0.47
N ARG A 13 -0.91 10.07 0.08
CA ARG A 13 -1.03 11.32 0.85
C ARG A 13 -1.44 12.52 0.00
N ASN A 14 -1.22 12.46 -1.31
CA ASN A 14 -1.71 13.48 -2.24
C ASN A 14 -3.20 13.33 -2.59
N GLY A 15 -3.89 12.31 -2.06
CA GLY A 15 -5.30 12.04 -2.32
C GLY A 15 -5.56 11.06 -3.46
N ASP A 16 -4.51 10.62 -4.17
CA ASP A 16 -4.64 9.58 -5.18
C ASP A 16 -5.07 8.25 -4.52
N THR A 17 -5.65 7.37 -5.34
CA THR A 17 -5.97 6.00 -4.92
C THR A 17 -5.65 4.99 -5.99
N TRP A 18 -5.25 3.79 -5.59
CA TRP A 18 -4.99 2.64 -6.46
C TRP A 18 -5.66 1.40 -5.90
N THR A 19 -6.41 0.68 -6.74
CA THR A 19 -7.10 -0.55 -6.33
C THR A 19 -6.45 -1.74 -7.03
N VAL A 20 -6.09 -2.78 -6.27
CA VAL A 20 -5.51 -4.02 -6.79
C VAL A 20 -6.39 -5.19 -6.42
N HIS A 21 -6.90 -5.91 -7.43
CA HIS A 21 -7.74 -7.08 -7.22
C HIS A 21 -6.93 -8.28 -6.75
N HIS A 22 -7.55 -9.16 -5.96
CA HIS A 22 -6.87 -10.30 -5.34
C HIS A 22 -6.18 -11.24 -6.34
N GLN A 23 -6.70 -11.32 -7.57
CA GLN A 23 -6.12 -12.12 -8.65
C GLN A 23 -4.71 -11.64 -9.07
N ASP A 24 -4.42 -10.36 -8.85
CA ASP A 24 -3.16 -9.71 -9.20
C ASP A 24 -2.20 -9.59 -8.02
N ILE A 25 -2.55 -10.18 -6.87
CA ILE A 25 -1.73 -10.21 -5.65
C ILE A 25 -1.09 -11.60 -5.52
N SER A 26 0.23 -11.67 -5.70
CA SER A 26 1.00 -12.92 -5.66
C SER A 26 1.51 -13.27 -4.25
N ASP A 27 1.81 -12.27 -3.43
CA ASP A 27 2.14 -12.41 -2.00
C ASP A 27 1.50 -11.24 -1.24
N LEU A 28 1.01 -11.50 -0.03
CA LEU A 28 0.47 -10.46 0.86
C LEU A 28 0.72 -10.82 2.32
N TRP A 29 1.29 -9.87 3.04
CA TRP A 29 1.44 -9.98 4.49
C TRP A 29 1.29 -8.63 5.17
N ILE A 30 0.31 -8.58 6.07
CA ILE A 30 0.05 -7.43 6.93
C ILE A 30 0.36 -7.84 8.37
N GLY A 31 1.54 -7.44 8.83
CA GLY A 31 2.09 -7.84 10.12
C GLY A 31 1.47 -7.04 11.26
N ARG A 32 0.92 -7.76 12.25
CA ARG A 32 0.45 -7.22 13.55
C ARG A 32 -0.42 -5.97 13.39
N VAL A 33 -1.66 -6.17 12.94
CA VAL A 33 -2.70 -5.14 13.00
C VAL A 33 -3.18 -5.02 14.45
N THR A 34 -3.15 -3.81 14.99
CA THR A 34 -3.60 -3.51 16.36
C THR A 34 -4.75 -2.52 16.33
N THR A 35 -5.52 -2.43 17.40
CA THR A 35 -6.53 -1.38 17.58
C THR A 35 -5.94 -0.30 18.48
N SER A 36 -5.92 0.94 17.99
CA SER A 36 -5.50 2.10 18.77
C SER A 36 -6.61 3.15 18.82
N TYR A 37 -6.71 3.85 19.94
CA TYR A 37 -7.61 4.97 20.14
C TYR A 37 -6.77 6.25 20.09
N GLY A 38 -7.02 7.12 19.11
CA GLY A 38 -6.17 8.29 18.89
C GLY A 38 -6.89 9.42 18.15
N ARG A 39 -6.18 10.53 17.94
CA ARG A 39 -6.66 11.65 17.11
C ARG A 39 -5.83 11.73 15.85
N ILE A 40 -6.48 11.72 14.69
CA ILE A 40 -5.82 12.01 13.43
C ILE A 40 -5.83 13.53 13.24
N LYS A 41 -4.65 14.14 13.02
CA LYS A 41 -4.49 15.59 12.74
C LYS A 41 -5.18 16.51 13.76
N GLY A 42 -5.20 16.12 15.04
CA GLY A 42 -5.84 16.91 16.11
C GLY A 42 -7.38 16.86 16.13
N GLY A 43 -8.01 16.06 15.27
CA GLY A 43 -9.46 15.88 15.19
C GLY A 43 -10.05 15.08 16.36
N HIS A 44 -11.25 14.53 16.18
CA HIS A 44 -11.93 13.73 17.21
C HIS A 44 -11.17 12.45 17.56
N MET A 45 -11.40 11.94 18.78
CA MET A 45 -10.93 10.61 19.15
C MET A 45 -11.60 9.59 18.22
N THR A 46 -10.80 8.80 17.54
CA THR A 46 -11.24 7.76 16.62
C THR A 46 -10.49 6.47 16.88
N ILE A 47 -11.07 5.38 16.43
CA ILE A 47 -10.40 4.08 16.35
C ILE A 47 -9.56 4.10 15.07
N ILE A 48 -8.32 3.62 15.17
CA ILE A 48 -7.43 3.39 14.02
C ILE A 48 -6.81 1.99 14.13
N HIS A 49 -6.49 1.40 12.99
CA HIS A 49 -5.89 0.07 12.91
C HIS A 49 -4.48 0.12 12.30
N PRO A 50 -3.45 0.54 13.06
CA PRO A 50 -2.08 0.52 12.55
C PRO A 50 -1.55 -0.92 12.47
N CYS A 51 -0.80 -1.22 11.42
CA CYS A 51 0.01 -2.44 11.32
C CYS A 51 1.47 -2.15 11.70
N LYS A 52 2.21 -3.20 12.10
CA LYS A 52 3.67 -3.10 12.32
C LYS A 52 4.44 -3.08 10.99
N SER A 53 3.99 -3.86 10.01
CA SER A 53 4.71 -4.03 8.75
C SER A 53 3.76 -4.42 7.63
N PHE A 54 4.07 -4.04 6.40
CA PHE A 54 3.37 -4.46 5.20
C PHE A 54 4.37 -4.98 4.17
N LYS A 55 4.04 -6.09 3.50
CA LYS A 55 4.72 -6.51 2.27
C LYS A 55 3.71 -7.10 1.28
N ALA A 56 3.94 -6.87 0.00
CA ALA A 56 3.16 -7.47 -1.07
C ALA A 56 3.98 -7.63 -2.36
N GLU A 57 3.58 -8.62 -3.16
CA GLU A 57 4.00 -8.80 -4.55
C GLU A 57 2.79 -8.70 -5.46
N PHE A 58 2.89 -7.92 -6.53
CA PHE A 58 1.83 -7.73 -7.53
C PHE A 58 2.26 -8.19 -8.92
N THR A 59 1.34 -8.80 -9.66
CA THR A 59 1.55 -9.19 -11.06
C THR A 59 1.59 -7.96 -11.97
N PRO A 60 2.20 -8.04 -13.17
CA PRO A 60 2.22 -6.91 -14.12
C PRO A 60 0.84 -6.36 -14.48
N ASP A 61 -0.21 -7.19 -14.42
CA ASP A 61 -1.58 -6.77 -14.72
C ASP A 61 -2.11 -5.70 -13.74
N ALA A 62 -1.57 -5.63 -12.52
CA ALA A 62 -1.91 -4.60 -11.53
C ALA A 62 -1.34 -3.20 -11.87
N ASP A 63 -0.45 -3.08 -12.86
CA ASP A 63 0.13 -1.80 -13.29
C ASP A 63 -0.88 -0.94 -14.07
N ALA A 64 -1.87 -1.59 -14.69
CA ALA A 64 -2.88 -0.93 -15.49
C ALA A 64 -3.68 0.08 -14.66
N ILE A 65 -3.83 1.29 -15.20
CA ILE A 65 -4.67 2.33 -14.61
C ILE A 65 -6.11 2.06 -15.01
N ASP A 66 -6.91 1.59 -14.06
CA ASP A 66 -8.36 1.52 -14.22
C ASP A 66 -8.99 2.88 -13.84
N PRO A 67 -9.53 3.64 -14.80
CA PRO A 67 -10.10 4.96 -14.55
C PRO A 67 -11.36 4.94 -13.66
N GLU A 68 -12.02 3.79 -13.47
CA GLU A 68 -13.18 3.69 -12.58
C GLU A 68 -12.77 3.56 -11.10
N THR A 69 -11.62 2.94 -10.83
CA THR A 69 -11.17 2.59 -9.48
C THR A 69 -9.90 3.30 -9.02
N THR A 70 -9.20 3.96 -9.95
CA THR A 70 -7.94 4.68 -9.74
C THR A 70 -8.14 6.17 -9.94
N GLN A 71 -7.65 6.97 -8.98
CA GLN A 71 -7.69 8.43 -9.04
C GLN A 71 -6.27 8.94 -9.01
N LEU A 72 -5.86 9.67 -10.05
CA LEU A 72 -4.52 10.20 -10.19
C LEU A 72 -4.57 11.70 -10.46
N SER A 73 -3.80 12.45 -9.69
CA SER A 73 -3.52 13.88 -9.87
C SER A 73 -2.36 14.15 -10.83
N SER A 74 -1.56 13.13 -11.16
CA SER A 74 -0.39 13.24 -12.04
C SER A 74 -0.45 12.24 -13.20
N VAL A 75 0.19 12.61 -14.32
CA VAL A 75 0.32 11.71 -15.48
C VAL A 75 1.45 10.73 -15.21
N THR A 76 1.15 9.44 -15.22
CA THR A 76 2.10 8.33 -15.07
C THR A 76 1.84 7.31 -16.16
N SER A 77 2.85 6.53 -16.57
CA SER A 77 2.63 5.46 -17.55
C SER A 77 1.92 4.25 -16.95
N GLY A 78 1.98 4.11 -15.62
CA GLY A 78 1.39 3.01 -14.85
C GLY A 78 1.55 3.21 -13.34
N MET A 79 0.82 2.43 -12.56
CA MET A 79 0.85 2.52 -11.10
C MET A 79 2.17 2.08 -10.49
N PHE A 80 2.90 1.17 -11.14
CA PHE A 80 4.19 0.69 -10.68
C PHE A 80 5.27 1.76 -10.81
N GLU A 81 5.26 2.53 -11.91
CA GLU A 81 6.13 3.70 -12.05
C GLU A 81 5.85 4.69 -10.89
N ARG A 82 4.58 4.95 -10.59
CA ARG A 82 4.20 5.85 -9.51
C ARG A 82 4.70 5.36 -8.14
N VAL A 83 4.47 4.09 -7.81
CA VAL A 83 4.83 3.50 -6.50
C VAL A 83 6.35 3.36 -6.32
N THR A 84 7.10 3.25 -7.41
CA THR A 84 8.57 3.23 -7.37
C THR A 84 9.16 4.63 -7.22
N HIS A 85 8.54 5.65 -7.80
CA HIS A 85 9.03 7.04 -7.70
C HIS A 85 8.60 7.75 -6.43
N TYR A 86 7.36 7.56 -5.98
CA TYR A 86 6.77 8.28 -4.86
C TYR A 86 6.48 7.36 -3.68
N GLN A 87 7.03 7.70 -2.51
CA GLN A 87 6.91 6.90 -1.30
C GLN A 87 5.78 7.40 -0.39
N ASP A 88 4.59 7.63 -0.92
CA ASP A 88 3.54 8.41 -0.26
C ASP A 88 2.28 7.61 0.10
N ILE A 89 2.35 6.27 0.20
CA ILE A 89 1.22 5.45 0.64
C ILE A 89 1.02 5.64 2.15
N GLU A 90 -0.18 6.07 2.55
CA GLU A 90 -0.53 6.32 3.96
C GLU A 90 -1.24 5.13 4.60
N LYS A 91 -2.20 4.54 3.86
CA LYS A 91 -3.14 3.56 4.38
C LYS A 91 -3.74 2.72 3.27
N ILE A 92 -4.32 1.59 3.66
CA ILE A 92 -4.94 0.62 2.76
C ILE A 92 -6.32 0.27 3.31
N ASP A 93 -7.33 0.26 2.46
CA ASP A 93 -8.58 -0.42 2.76
C ASP A 93 -8.53 -1.85 2.20
N ILE A 94 -8.72 -2.84 3.08
CA ILE A 94 -8.94 -4.23 2.68
C ILE A 94 -10.40 -4.36 2.30
N LEU A 95 -10.68 -4.68 1.04
CA LEU A 95 -12.03 -4.87 0.53
C LEU A 95 -12.39 -6.35 0.60
N PHE A 96 -13.50 -6.67 1.27
CA PHE A 96 -14.05 -8.02 1.35
C PHE A 96 -15.29 -8.12 0.47
N GLY A 97 -15.39 -9.18 -0.32
CA GLY A 97 -16.53 -9.42 -1.21
C GLY A 97 -17.79 -9.92 -0.49
N ASP A 98 -17.91 -9.66 0.82
CA ASP A 98 -19.00 -10.09 1.68
C ASP A 98 -19.57 -8.91 2.50
N GLU A 99 -20.52 -9.22 3.39
CA GLU A 99 -21.22 -8.24 4.23
C GLU A 99 -20.32 -7.45 5.19
N ARG A 100 -19.03 -7.82 5.35
CA ARG A 100 -18.07 -7.08 6.18
C ARG A 100 -17.71 -5.73 5.58
N GLY A 101 -17.82 -5.57 4.26
CA GLY A 101 -17.44 -4.35 3.56
C GLY A 101 -15.92 -4.17 3.52
N SER A 102 -15.40 -3.15 4.22
CA SER A 102 -13.98 -2.80 4.18
C SER A 102 -13.37 -2.56 5.56
N GLU A 103 -12.08 -2.85 5.68
CA GLU A 103 -11.28 -2.58 6.89
C GLU A 103 -10.06 -1.72 6.55
N GLN A 104 -9.98 -0.54 7.16
CA GLN A 104 -8.89 0.40 6.93
C GLN A 104 -7.71 0.13 7.86
N ILE A 105 -6.53 -0.01 7.28
CA ILE A 105 -5.27 -0.22 7.99
C ILE A 105 -4.30 0.92 7.68
N TYR A 106 -3.66 1.44 8.71
CA TYR A 106 -2.62 2.46 8.59
C TYR A 106 -1.24 1.81 8.53
N LEU A 107 -0.43 2.23 7.56
CA LEU A 107 0.93 1.73 7.40
C LEU A 107 1.90 2.43 8.35
N PRO A 108 3.04 1.80 8.71
CA PRO A 108 4.13 2.48 9.39
C PRO A 108 4.53 3.73 8.59
N PHE A 109 4.62 4.87 9.26
CA PHE A 109 4.91 6.14 8.59
C PHE A 109 5.93 6.96 9.37
N LYS A 110 6.94 7.44 8.65
CA LYS A 110 7.82 8.51 9.13
C LYS A 110 8.17 9.45 7.97
N PRO A 111 7.88 10.76 8.10
CA PRO A 111 8.13 11.70 7.04
C PRO A 111 9.64 11.82 6.76
N ARG A 112 10.00 11.90 5.47
CA ARG A 112 11.38 12.13 5.01
C ARG A 112 11.80 13.58 5.21
N ASP A 113 10.90 14.51 4.92
CA ASP A 113 11.14 15.95 4.91
C ASP A 113 10.02 16.72 5.62
N ALA A 114 10.14 18.05 5.60
CA ALA A 114 9.20 18.96 6.25
C ALA A 114 7.82 18.99 5.58
N ASP A 115 7.72 18.62 4.30
CA ASP A 115 6.46 18.57 3.56
C ASP A 115 5.60 17.38 4.01
N GLY A 116 6.25 16.36 4.57
CA GLY A 116 5.59 15.28 5.29
C GLY A 116 4.76 14.37 4.38
N ILE A 117 5.18 14.25 3.12
CA ILE A 117 4.55 13.41 2.09
C ILE A 117 5.30 12.09 1.99
N ASP A 118 6.61 12.13 1.76
CA ASP A 118 7.41 10.92 1.58
C ASP A 118 7.58 10.14 2.90
N ASN A 119 7.26 8.85 2.85
CA ASN A 119 7.42 7.87 3.91
C ASN A 119 8.79 7.18 3.78
N ILE A 120 9.68 7.38 4.74
CA ILE A 120 11.01 6.73 4.71
C ILE A 120 10.96 5.21 4.88
N TYR A 121 9.86 4.67 5.41
CA TYR A 121 9.69 3.23 5.62
C TYR A 121 9.17 2.50 4.39
N GLN A 122 8.66 3.23 3.39
CA GLN A 122 8.17 2.64 2.16
C GLN A 122 9.34 2.45 1.18
N THR A 123 9.51 1.22 0.71
CA THR A 123 10.47 0.83 -0.32
C THR A 123 9.81 -0.10 -1.33
N SER A 124 10.21 -0.01 -2.58
CA SER A 124 9.63 -0.79 -3.67
C SER A 124 10.69 -1.10 -4.75
N SER A 125 10.46 -2.19 -5.50
CA SER A 125 11.33 -2.60 -6.60
C SER A 125 10.53 -3.32 -7.68
N LEU A 126 10.98 -3.20 -8.92
CA LEU A 126 10.47 -3.97 -10.05
C LEU A 126 11.40 -5.15 -10.34
N THR A 127 10.80 -6.31 -10.57
CA THR A 127 11.50 -7.51 -11.03
C THR A 127 11.75 -7.46 -12.54
N ALA A 128 12.61 -8.34 -13.05
CA ALA A 128 12.84 -8.49 -14.48
C ALA A 128 11.58 -8.93 -15.24
N GLU A 129 10.69 -9.67 -14.57
CA GLU A 129 9.42 -10.14 -15.08
C GLU A 129 8.29 -9.10 -15.00
N GLY A 130 8.60 -7.88 -14.52
CA GLY A 130 7.63 -6.78 -14.43
C GLY A 130 6.72 -6.81 -13.21
N LYS A 131 6.96 -7.69 -12.24
CA LYS A 131 6.24 -7.68 -10.95
C LYS A 131 6.72 -6.54 -10.06
N LEU A 132 5.81 -5.97 -9.26
CA LEU A 132 6.12 -5.00 -8.24
C LEU A 132 6.22 -5.67 -6.86
N HIS A 133 7.34 -5.42 -6.18
CA HIS A 133 7.50 -5.66 -4.75
C HIS A 133 7.32 -4.35 -3.99
N LEU A 134 6.51 -4.38 -2.93
CA LEU A 134 6.26 -3.24 -2.06
C LEU A 134 6.44 -3.67 -0.60
N VAL A 135 7.26 -2.94 0.15
CA VAL A 135 7.49 -3.14 1.58
C VAL A 135 7.34 -1.81 2.32
N VAL A 136 6.58 -1.82 3.42
CA VAL A 136 6.52 -0.72 4.39
C VAL A 136 6.80 -1.26 5.78
N ASP A 137 8.04 -1.09 6.23
CA ASP A 137 8.57 -1.66 7.48
C ASP A 137 9.69 -0.72 7.99
N ASP A 138 9.77 -0.52 9.31
CA ASP A 138 10.74 0.39 9.93
C ASP A 138 12.12 -0.24 10.18
N GLU A 139 12.22 -1.56 10.02
CA GLU A 139 13.42 -2.35 10.24
C GLU A 139 14.00 -2.92 8.93
N ARG A 140 13.17 -3.11 7.89
CA ARG A 140 13.56 -3.82 6.64
C ARG A 140 13.09 -3.12 5.38
N THR A 141 13.91 -3.15 4.36
CA THR A 141 13.60 -2.67 3.01
C THR A 141 13.09 -3.78 2.11
N VAL A 142 12.60 -3.42 0.92
CA VAL A 142 12.23 -4.35 -0.15
C VAL A 142 13.37 -5.31 -0.49
N PHE A 143 14.62 -4.84 -0.46
CA PHE A 143 15.81 -5.64 -0.76
C PHE A 143 16.16 -6.64 0.35
N ASP A 144 15.83 -6.32 1.60
CA ASP A 144 16.00 -7.24 2.73
C ASP A 144 14.96 -8.37 2.70
N VAL A 145 13.79 -8.12 2.10
CA VAL A 145 12.65 -9.06 2.06
C VAL A 145 12.66 -9.92 0.80
N TYR A 146 12.84 -9.33 -0.37
CA TYR A 146 12.77 -10.00 -1.67
C TYR A 146 14.14 -10.24 -2.31
N GLY A 147 15.21 -9.60 -1.79
CA GLY A 147 16.55 -9.66 -2.36
C GLY A 147 16.82 -8.54 -3.37
N ASP A 148 18.09 -8.38 -3.74
CA ASP A 148 18.50 -7.43 -4.77
C ASP A 148 18.34 -8.10 -6.13
N HIS A 149 17.25 -7.79 -6.85
CA HIS A 149 17.05 -8.22 -8.24
C HIS A 149 17.90 -7.35 -9.18
N LYS A 150 19.22 -7.37 -8.99
CA LYS A 150 20.14 -6.83 -9.98
C LYS A 150 20.13 -7.75 -11.20
N ASN A 151 19.55 -7.25 -12.29
CA ASN A 151 19.82 -7.76 -13.63
C ASN A 151 21.32 -7.72 -13.94
#